data_AF-A0A847NZ96-F1
#
_entry.id   AF-A0A847NZ96-F1
#
_cell.length_a   1.000
_cell.length_b   1.000
_cell.length_c   1.000
_cell.angle_alpha   90.00
_cell.angle_beta   90.00
_cell.angle_gamma   90.00
#
_symmetry.space_group_name_H-M   'P 1'
#
loop_
_entity.id
_entity.type
_entity.pdbx_description
1 polymer ?
#
loop_
_entity_poly.entity_id
_entity_poly.type
_entity_poly.pdbx_seq_one_letter_code
_entity_poly.pdbx_strand_id
1 'polypeptide(L)'
;MKKLVLKNDGFAVVYGLAVLFIASISGVSIMYISQKDRSSASDYSKVRSAASAARAALDAFEGQCSSQPQDVLEILKKYNQNSSNKWLLGNAQDASSEQRIKSWNSKDAPSFSACIMKFDSTNYLVQVQGIGYGGVGGKKKAVGLYKLRGIGSSASWVQRDAIHLAGEGRYFDVRINVNGNVYFGADVHFNSGAIGSVINGDFKTGATDKESVFDVPVTINGNAFFQTPLRVKGTFGISIYGNSGFEKKVTIGPDLKLYGAAFVNDKISEPDPGKFDMNNNLFMHSGIQSQIEKKVKSASPAPINNDGKIDIASRLGMNTGKEPHLEAGIDHIPSNKIMKFSSLGFNNFTATQLQTKYNEAASKNQLWNDFLVIRVDTEANMSPNSSSTFDGKVIWIVDSKINCNGYWYKCGPTSNTLVYVRSGGCVDGLGSAHFFRGYVYVEGNGEMKYNWSTGNTFRGAIHQVSDKSQFQMNSGKELNITYDESVLNEIIATGVIRYPKGMSGGLVLQDTKIRPELLSIYY
;
A
#
# COMPACT_ATOMS: atom_id res chain seq x y z
N MET A 1 64.71 -30.00 -104.88
CA MET A 1 63.61 -29.39 -104.09
C MET A 1 64.08 -29.20 -102.66
N LYS A 2 64.27 -27.96 -102.21
CA LYS A 2 64.59 -27.65 -100.81
C LYS A 2 63.31 -27.81 -99.97
N LYS A 3 63.32 -28.72 -98.99
CA LYS A 3 62.23 -28.91 -98.03
C LYS A 3 62.30 -27.77 -97.00
N LEU A 4 61.28 -26.91 -96.97
CA LEU A 4 61.10 -25.92 -95.91
C LEU A 4 60.86 -26.65 -94.59
N VAL A 5 61.80 -26.50 -93.64
CA VAL A 5 61.54 -26.79 -92.23
C VAL A 5 60.73 -25.63 -91.68
N LEU A 6 59.43 -25.83 -91.52
CA LEU A 6 58.58 -24.93 -90.72
C LEU A 6 59.03 -25.05 -89.26
N LYS A 7 59.65 -23.98 -88.74
CA LYS A 7 59.98 -23.85 -87.31
C LYS A 7 58.70 -23.94 -86.48
N ASN A 8 58.64 -24.93 -85.60
CA ASN A 8 57.52 -25.21 -84.67
C ASN A 8 57.40 -24.21 -83.50
N ASP A 9 58.14 -23.10 -83.54
CA ASP A 9 58.26 -22.14 -82.43
C ASP A 9 56.90 -21.44 -82.12
N GLY A 10 56.00 -21.32 -83.10
CA GLY A 10 54.69 -20.66 -82.91
C GLY A 10 53.67 -21.46 -82.10
N PHE A 11 53.70 -22.80 -82.17
CA PHE A 11 52.74 -23.65 -81.47
C PHE A 11 53.02 -23.72 -79.95
N ALA A 12 54.30 -23.71 -79.58
CA ALA A 12 54.74 -23.67 -78.18
C ALA A 12 54.37 -22.34 -77.50
N VAL A 13 54.44 -21.22 -78.23
CA VAL A 13 54.05 -19.89 -77.73
C VAL A 13 52.54 -19.82 -77.46
N VAL A 14 51.71 -20.36 -78.37
CA VAL A 14 50.25 -20.36 -78.20
C VAL A 14 49.81 -21.26 -77.04
N TYR A 15 50.37 -22.45 -76.91
CA TYR A 15 50.10 -23.32 -75.75
C TYR A 15 50.61 -22.72 -74.44
N GLY A 16 51.79 -22.11 -74.45
CA GLY A 16 52.33 -21.39 -73.30
C GLY A 16 51.41 -20.26 -72.85
N LEU A 17 50.90 -19.46 -73.79
CA LEU A 17 49.92 -18.39 -73.53
C LEU A 17 48.58 -18.94 -73.02
N ALA A 18 48.07 -20.01 -73.61
CA ALA A 18 46.82 -20.64 -73.17
C ALA A 18 46.93 -21.20 -71.74
N VAL A 19 48.05 -21.87 -71.42
CA VAL A 19 48.32 -22.38 -70.07
C VAL A 19 48.49 -21.24 -69.07
N LEU A 20 49.20 -20.16 -69.43
CA LEU A 20 49.33 -18.95 -68.60
C LEU A 20 47.99 -18.27 -68.34
N PHE A 21 47.13 -18.21 -69.36
CA PHE A 21 45.78 -17.64 -69.27
C PHE A 21 44.88 -18.47 -68.35
N ILE A 22 44.87 -19.80 -68.51
CA ILE A 22 44.13 -20.72 -67.63
C ILE A 22 44.66 -20.65 -66.19
N ALA A 23 45.97 -20.63 -66.00
CA ALA A 23 46.60 -20.53 -64.68
C ALA A 23 46.25 -19.20 -64.00
N SER A 24 46.22 -18.10 -64.75
CA SER A 24 45.88 -16.76 -64.25
C SER A 24 44.39 -16.66 -63.88
N ILE A 25 43.48 -17.16 -64.73
CA ILE A 25 42.04 -17.19 -64.41
C ILE A 25 41.78 -18.08 -63.19
N SER A 26 42.43 -19.24 -63.11
CA SER A 26 42.29 -20.16 -61.98
C SER A 26 42.82 -19.52 -60.69
N GLY A 27 43.98 -18.88 -60.73
CA GLY A 27 44.57 -18.18 -59.59
C GLY A 27 43.70 -17.01 -59.09
N VAL A 28 43.19 -16.19 -60.01
CA VAL A 28 42.26 -15.09 -59.68
C VAL A 28 40.95 -15.63 -59.09
N SER A 29 40.41 -16.71 -59.64
CA SER A 29 39.17 -17.32 -59.15
C SER A 29 39.32 -17.90 -57.74
N ILE A 30 40.42 -18.61 -57.46
CA ILE A 30 40.73 -19.16 -56.12
C ILE A 30 40.94 -18.03 -55.11
N MET A 31 41.64 -16.97 -55.50
CA MET A 31 41.86 -15.81 -54.64
C MET A 31 40.53 -15.08 -54.35
N TYR A 32 39.66 -14.93 -55.34
CA TYR A 32 38.33 -14.34 -55.16
C TYR A 32 37.44 -15.17 -54.23
N ILE A 33 37.39 -16.50 -54.42
CA ILE A 33 36.65 -17.41 -53.53
C ILE A 33 37.20 -17.33 -52.10
N SER A 34 38.52 -17.35 -51.93
CA SER A 34 39.16 -17.25 -50.60
C SER A 34 38.86 -15.92 -49.88
N GLN A 35 38.80 -14.81 -50.63
CA GLN A 35 38.41 -13.51 -50.06
C GLN A 35 36.93 -13.46 -49.67
N LYS A 36 36.06 -14.09 -50.48
CA LYS A 36 34.62 -14.22 -50.20
C LYS A 36 34.36 -15.11 -48.98
N ASP A 37 35.08 -16.21 -48.81
CA ASP A 37 34.95 -17.09 -47.65
C ASP A 37 35.46 -16.41 -46.38
N ARG A 38 36.58 -15.67 -46.48
CA ARG A 38 37.12 -14.89 -45.34
C ARG A 38 36.15 -13.80 -44.87
N SER A 39 35.50 -13.09 -45.79
CA SER A 39 34.50 -12.07 -45.45
C SER A 39 33.24 -12.70 -44.84
N SER A 40 32.73 -13.78 -45.44
CA SER A 40 31.56 -14.51 -44.94
C SER A 40 31.79 -15.13 -43.55
N ALA A 41 32.96 -15.74 -43.31
CA ALA A 41 33.33 -16.29 -42.01
C ALA A 41 33.47 -15.20 -40.94
N SER A 42 34.02 -14.03 -41.32
CA SER A 42 34.11 -12.86 -40.44
C SER A 42 32.72 -12.37 -40.03
N ASP A 43 31.80 -12.24 -40.98
CA ASP A 43 30.43 -11.79 -40.69
C ASP A 43 29.64 -12.80 -39.86
N TYR A 44 29.82 -14.10 -40.11
CA TYR A 44 29.22 -15.14 -39.28
C TYR A 44 29.75 -15.09 -37.83
N SER A 45 31.06 -14.89 -37.64
CA SER A 45 31.67 -14.73 -36.31
C SER A 45 31.14 -13.50 -35.56
N LYS A 46 30.93 -12.37 -36.26
CA LYS A 46 30.31 -11.15 -35.69
C LYS A 46 28.87 -11.39 -35.24
N VAL A 47 28.08 -12.10 -36.05
CA VAL A 47 26.69 -12.43 -35.73
C VAL A 47 26.61 -13.40 -34.55
N ARG A 48 27.48 -14.42 -34.53
CA ARG A 48 27.54 -15.41 -33.43
C ARG A 48 27.95 -14.77 -32.11
N SER A 49 28.97 -13.92 -32.11
CA SER A 49 29.40 -13.19 -30.91
C SER A 49 28.31 -12.22 -30.42
N ALA A 50 27.63 -11.51 -31.32
CA ALA A 50 26.48 -10.67 -30.96
C ALA A 50 25.31 -11.48 -30.38
N ALA A 51 24.99 -12.65 -30.92
CA ALA A 51 23.95 -13.52 -30.40
C ALA A 51 24.29 -14.06 -28.99
N SER A 52 25.55 -14.47 -28.78
CA SER A 52 26.04 -14.87 -27.46
C SER A 52 25.98 -13.72 -26.45
N ALA A 53 26.35 -12.51 -26.85
CA ALA A 53 26.27 -11.32 -26.02
C ALA A 53 24.81 -10.94 -25.67
N ALA A 54 23.87 -11.12 -26.61
CA ALA A 54 22.45 -10.86 -26.37
C ALA A 54 21.86 -11.82 -25.32
N ARG A 55 22.30 -13.10 -25.32
CA ARG A 55 21.93 -14.07 -24.28
C ARG A 55 22.59 -13.74 -22.93
N ALA A 56 23.88 -13.38 -22.94
CA ALA A 56 24.60 -12.95 -21.74
C ALA A 56 23.94 -11.73 -21.06
N ALA A 57 23.28 -10.86 -21.83
CA ALA A 57 22.50 -9.74 -21.29
C ALA A 57 21.32 -10.19 -20.42
N LEU A 58 20.63 -11.26 -20.83
CA LEU A 58 19.52 -11.84 -20.08
C LEU A 58 20.03 -12.55 -18.82
N ASP A 59 21.12 -13.32 -18.94
CA ASP A 59 21.78 -13.95 -17.79
C ASP A 59 22.28 -12.89 -16.78
N ALA A 60 22.80 -11.76 -17.28
CA ALA A 60 23.25 -10.64 -16.44
C ALA A 60 22.08 -9.95 -15.72
N PHE A 61 20.91 -9.85 -16.36
CA PHE A 61 19.69 -9.36 -15.69
C PHE A 61 19.27 -10.29 -14.55
N GLU A 62 19.30 -11.60 -14.77
CA GLU A 62 19.02 -12.59 -13.72
C GLU A 62 20.00 -12.50 -12.56
N GLY A 63 21.29 -12.31 -12.88
CA GLY A 63 22.34 -12.01 -11.90
C GLY A 63 22.06 -10.73 -11.11
N GLN A 64 21.68 -9.65 -11.78
CA GLN A 64 21.38 -8.37 -11.14
C GLN A 64 20.19 -8.48 -10.18
N CYS A 65 19.14 -9.24 -10.53
CA CYS A 65 18.00 -9.50 -9.64
C CYS A 65 18.42 -10.13 -8.31
N SER A 66 19.47 -10.95 -8.32
CA SER A 66 19.96 -11.66 -7.14
C SER A 66 21.01 -10.88 -6.34
N SER A 67 21.87 -10.12 -7.02
CA SER A 67 23.00 -9.40 -6.39
C SER A 67 22.68 -7.95 -6.03
N GLN A 68 21.78 -7.30 -6.77
CA GLN A 68 21.38 -5.90 -6.62
C GLN A 68 19.84 -5.75 -6.70
N PRO A 69 19.08 -6.45 -5.83
CA PRO A 69 17.62 -6.47 -5.90
C PRO A 69 16.98 -5.08 -5.71
N GLN A 70 17.60 -4.21 -4.92
CA GLN A 70 17.09 -2.84 -4.67
C GLN A 70 17.19 -1.97 -5.93
N ASP A 71 18.31 -2.01 -6.65
CA ASP A 71 18.47 -1.27 -7.91
C ASP A 71 17.44 -1.71 -8.94
N VAL A 72 17.22 -3.02 -9.09
CA VAL A 72 16.19 -3.56 -10.00
C VAL A 72 14.80 -3.10 -9.59
N LEU A 73 14.46 -3.15 -8.30
CA LEU A 73 13.18 -2.66 -7.79
C LEU A 73 12.98 -1.17 -8.11
N GLU A 74 13.99 -0.34 -7.88
CA GLU A 74 13.93 1.09 -8.15
C GLU A 74 13.82 1.40 -9.64
N ILE A 75 14.53 0.67 -10.50
CA ILE A 75 14.38 0.79 -11.96
C ILE A 75 12.94 0.46 -12.38
N LEU A 76 12.35 -0.62 -11.86
CA LEU A 76 10.95 -0.98 -12.14
C LEU A 76 9.96 0.10 -11.67
N LYS A 77 10.20 0.71 -10.49
CA LYS A 77 9.41 1.86 -10.00
C LYS A 77 9.50 3.05 -10.96
N LYS A 78 10.72 3.42 -11.35
CA LYS A 78 10.97 4.54 -12.28
C LYS A 78 10.39 4.28 -13.67
N TYR A 79 10.43 3.04 -14.15
CA TYR A 79 9.83 2.63 -15.42
C TYR A 79 8.30 2.78 -15.41
N ASN A 80 7.64 2.38 -14.32
CA ASN A 80 6.19 2.55 -14.16
C ASN A 80 5.75 4.03 -14.14
N GLN A 81 6.61 4.92 -13.65
CA GLN A 81 6.37 6.36 -13.68
C GLN A 81 6.67 6.98 -15.05
N ASN A 82 7.75 6.51 -15.70
CA ASN A 82 8.17 6.97 -17.01
C ASN A 82 8.91 5.85 -17.75
N SER A 83 8.32 5.36 -18.84
CA SER A 83 8.85 4.27 -19.67
C SER A 83 10.21 4.55 -20.31
N SER A 84 10.71 5.79 -20.25
CA SER A 84 12.07 6.14 -20.68
C SER A 84 13.14 5.57 -19.75
N ASN A 85 12.81 5.33 -18.47
CA ASN A 85 13.68 4.72 -17.47
C ASN A 85 13.68 3.19 -17.60
N LYS A 86 14.18 2.68 -18.72
CA LYS A 86 14.06 1.26 -19.09
C LYS A 86 15.35 0.47 -19.06
N TRP A 87 16.50 1.13 -18.92
CA TRP A 87 17.79 0.47 -19.03
C TRP A 87 18.16 -0.24 -17.73
N LEU A 88 18.60 -1.49 -17.89
CA LEU A 88 19.03 -2.38 -16.81
C LEU A 88 20.57 -2.45 -16.78
N LEU A 89 21.13 -3.23 -15.84
CA LEU A 89 22.56 -3.50 -15.70
C LEU A 89 23.41 -2.30 -15.26
N GLY A 90 22.77 -1.32 -14.61
CA GLY A 90 23.38 -0.21 -13.87
C GLY A 90 22.59 0.08 -12.58
N ASN A 91 22.91 1.19 -11.92
CA ASN A 91 22.12 1.65 -10.77
C ASN A 91 20.80 2.31 -11.21
N ALA A 92 19.92 2.60 -10.26
CA ALA A 92 18.64 3.23 -10.57
C ALA A 92 18.73 4.65 -11.14
N GLN A 93 19.83 5.38 -10.95
CA GLN A 93 19.99 6.73 -11.52
C GLN A 93 20.26 6.68 -13.03
N ASP A 94 20.94 5.63 -13.50
CA ASP A 94 21.34 5.49 -14.90
C ASP A 94 20.25 4.87 -15.80
N ALA A 95 19.07 4.56 -15.24
CA ALA A 95 17.97 3.85 -15.92
C ALA A 95 17.46 4.54 -17.21
N SER A 96 17.72 5.85 -17.38
CA SER A 96 17.38 6.61 -18.58
C SER A 96 18.40 6.46 -19.72
N SER A 97 19.55 5.83 -19.49
CA SER A 97 20.67 5.74 -20.43
C SER A 97 21.15 4.30 -20.65
N GLU A 98 21.53 3.96 -21.89
CA GLU A 98 22.06 2.63 -22.19
C GLU A 98 23.45 2.44 -21.57
N GLN A 99 23.57 1.45 -20.68
CA GLN A 99 24.85 0.98 -20.17
C GLN A 99 25.29 -0.27 -20.94
N ARG A 100 26.51 -0.23 -21.51
CA ARG A 100 27.08 -1.35 -22.27
C ARG A 100 28.19 -2.01 -21.46
N ILE A 101 27.96 -3.26 -21.08
CA ILE A 101 28.96 -4.08 -20.40
C ILE A 101 29.79 -4.81 -21.44
N LYS A 102 31.10 -4.61 -21.41
CA LYS A 102 32.05 -5.32 -22.28
C LYS A 102 32.43 -6.66 -21.65
N SER A 103 32.55 -7.70 -22.47
CA SER A 103 33.01 -9.02 -22.01
C SER A 103 34.48 -9.00 -21.56
N TRP A 104 35.30 -8.08 -22.08
CA TRP A 104 36.68 -7.84 -21.64
C TRP A 104 37.14 -6.41 -22.00
N ASN A 105 38.27 -5.98 -21.45
CA ASN A 105 38.78 -4.63 -21.69
C ASN A 105 39.53 -4.53 -23.03
N SER A 106 38.77 -4.35 -24.12
CA SER A 106 39.30 -4.04 -25.46
C SER A 106 38.32 -3.16 -26.24
N LYS A 107 38.81 -2.54 -27.32
CA LYS A 107 37.99 -1.79 -28.29
C LYS A 107 37.06 -2.72 -29.08
N ASP A 108 37.54 -3.92 -29.38
CA ASP A 108 36.84 -4.92 -30.19
C ASP A 108 36.15 -5.99 -29.33
N ALA A 109 35.99 -5.72 -28.04
CA ALA A 109 35.28 -6.63 -27.15
C ALA A 109 33.78 -6.62 -27.49
N PRO A 110 33.14 -7.80 -27.65
CA PRO A 110 31.70 -7.90 -27.60
C PRO A 110 31.17 -7.21 -26.34
N SER A 111 30.05 -6.54 -26.49
CA SER A 111 29.37 -5.89 -25.38
C SER A 111 27.89 -6.16 -25.41
N PHE A 112 27.23 -5.96 -24.29
CA PHE A 112 25.80 -6.16 -24.18
C PHE A 112 25.15 -5.12 -23.29
N SER A 113 23.84 -4.94 -23.50
CA SER A 113 22.97 -4.12 -22.66
C SER A 113 21.62 -4.83 -22.53
N ALA A 114 20.83 -4.49 -21.52
CA ALA A 114 19.47 -4.99 -21.37
C ALA A 114 18.50 -3.85 -21.09
N CYS A 115 17.27 -3.96 -21.57
CA CYS A 115 16.21 -3.00 -21.24
C CYS A 115 14.84 -3.66 -21.05
N ILE A 116 14.01 -3.01 -20.26
CA ILE A 116 12.61 -3.37 -20.05
C ILE A 116 11.82 -2.97 -21.30
N MET A 117 11.21 -3.96 -21.95
CA MET A 117 10.25 -3.73 -23.04
C MET A 117 8.86 -3.44 -22.50
N LYS A 118 8.45 -4.19 -21.46
CA LYS A 118 7.14 -4.08 -20.82
C LYS A 118 7.24 -4.63 -19.41
N PHE A 119 6.49 -4.04 -18.49
CA PHE A 119 6.35 -4.52 -17.14
C PHE A 119 4.88 -4.47 -16.72
N ASP A 120 4.36 -5.60 -16.25
CA ASP A 120 3.07 -5.72 -15.61
C ASP A 120 3.29 -5.81 -14.10
N SER A 121 3.05 -4.69 -13.42
CA SER A 121 3.20 -4.56 -11.97
C SER A 121 2.17 -5.35 -11.16
N THR A 122 1.08 -5.80 -11.77
CA THR A 122 0.01 -6.56 -11.09
C THR A 122 0.40 -8.02 -10.97
N ASN A 123 0.93 -8.60 -12.05
CA ASN A 123 1.34 -10.00 -12.11
C ASN A 123 2.85 -10.20 -11.88
N TYR A 124 3.59 -9.11 -11.69
CA TYR A 124 5.06 -9.08 -11.58
C TYR A 124 5.74 -9.72 -12.79
N LEU A 125 5.18 -9.49 -14.00
CA LEU A 125 5.71 -10.01 -15.25
C LEU A 125 6.54 -8.94 -15.95
N VAL A 126 7.79 -9.25 -16.29
CA VAL A 126 8.67 -8.33 -17.02
C VAL A 126 9.15 -8.96 -18.33
N GLN A 127 9.09 -8.19 -19.40
CA GLN A 127 9.69 -8.54 -20.68
C GLN A 127 10.99 -7.76 -20.85
N VAL A 128 12.11 -8.46 -20.96
CA VAL A 128 13.46 -7.87 -21.04
C VAL A 128 14.05 -8.15 -22.42
N GLN A 129 14.53 -7.11 -23.09
CA GLN A 129 15.31 -7.23 -24.33
C GLN A 129 16.80 -7.15 -24.00
N GLY A 130 17.50 -8.26 -24.17
CA GLY A 130 18.94 -8.32 -24.23
C GLY A 130 19.43 -7.89 -25.61
N ILE A 131 20.38 -6.96 -25.66
CA ILE A 131 20.97 -6.43 -26.89
C ILE A 131 22.46 -6.79 -26.88
N GLY A 132 22.88 -7.60 -27.84
CA GLY A 132 24.27 -7.98 -28.02
C GLY A 132 24.91 -7.23 -29.17
N TYR A 133 26.12 -6.73 -28.91
CA TYR A 133 26.98 -6.03 -29.86
C TYR A 133 28.24 -6.86 -30.08
N GLY A 134 28.46 -7.34 -31.31
CA GLY A 134 29.68 -8.05 -31.69
C GLY A 134 30.87 -7.09 -31.76
N GLY A 135 32.08 -7.63 -31.53
CA GLY A 135 33.32 -6.86 -31.43
C GLY A 135 33.66 -5.93 -32.60
N VAL A 136 33.10 -6.21 -33.80
CA VAL A 136 33.41 -5.48 -35.03
C VAL A 136 32.14 -5.07 -35.80
N GLY A 137 31.02 -4.83 -35.09
CA GLY A 137 29.84 -4.16 -35.66
C GLY A 137 28.61 -5.02 -36.00
N GLY A 138 28.38 -6.13 -35.30
CA GLY A 138 27.10 -6.89 -35.40
C GLY A 138 26.14 -6.54 -34.26
N LYS A 139 24.81 -6.55 -34.52
CA LYS A 139 23.79 -6.37 -33.48
C LYS A 139 22.78 -7.51 -33.51
N LYS A 140 22.54 -8.15 -32.37
CA LYS A 140 21.48 -9.15 -32.17
C LYS A 140 20.67 -8.82 -30.93
N LYS A 141 19.46 -9.35 -30.89
CA LYS A 141 18.53 -9.17 -29.77
C LYS A 141 18.06 -10.53 -29.30
N ALA A 142 17.75 -10.62 -28.03
CA ALA A 142 17.03 -11.72 -27.43
C ALA A 142 16.00 -11.13 -26.47
N VAL A 143 14.82 -11.72 -26.36
CA VAL A 143 13.75 -11.22 -25.50
C VAL A 143 13.32 -12.32 -24.55
N GLY A 144 13.52 -12.10 -23.25
CA GLY A 144 13.05 -12.99 -22.18
C GLY A 144 11.78 -12.44 -21.55
N LEU A 145 10.81 -13.32 -21.30
CA LEU A 145 9.65 -13.03 -20.45
C LEU A 145 9.86 -13.70 -19.09
N TYR A 146 9.80 -12.92 -18.02
CA TYR A 146 10.08 -13.35 -16.66
C TYR A 146 8.91 -13.08 -15.73
N LYS A 147 8.66 -14.00 -14.81
CA LYS A 147 7.89 -13.73 -13.60
C LYS A 147 8.84 -13.43 -12.45
N LEU A 148 8.71 -12.27 -11.84
CA LEU A 148 9.55 -11.84 -10.73
C LEU A 148 8.93 -12.27 -9.41
N ARG A 149 9.68 -13.05 -8.62
CA ARG A 149 9.34 -13.38 -7.23
C ARG A 149 10.22 -12.59 -6.27
N GLY A 150 9.77 -12.41 -5.03
CA GLY A 150 10.47 -11.61 -4.03
C GLY A 150 10.21 -10.10 -4.12
N ILE A 151 9.44 -9.66 -5.12
CA ILE A 151 8.80 -8.35 -5.16
C ILE A 151 7.30 -8.49 -4.89
N GLY A 152 6.72 -7.49 -4.27
CA GLY A 152 5.28 -7.37 -4.09
C GLY A 152 4.81 -5.93 -4.22
N SER A 153 3.51 -5.72 -4.11
CA SER A 153 2.94 -4.40 -3.91
C SER A 153 2.82 -4.15 -2.42
N SER A 154 3.49 -3.14 -1.89
CA SER A 154 3.05 -2.51 -0.67
C SER A 154 2.05 -1.46 -1.09
N ALA A 155 0.76 -1.68 -0.85
CA ALA A 155 -0.12 -0.54 -0.79
C ALA A 155 0.46 0.35 0.32
N SER A 156 0.95 1.55 -0.02
CA SER A 156 1.18 2.55 1.00
C SER A 156 -0.21 2.97 1.47
N TRP A 157 -0.75 2.20 2.40
CA TRP A 157 -1.93 2.58 3.14
C TRP A 157 -1.50 3.71 4.06
N VAL A 158 -1.59 4.92 3.52
CA VAL A 158 -1.22 6.15 4.24
C VAL A 158 -2.17 6.39 5.42
N GLN A 159 -3.35 5.77 5.37
CA GLN A 159 -4.43 6.00 6.30
C GLN A 159 -4.25 5.21 7.61
N ARG A 160 -3.59 5.82 8.59
CA ARG A 160 -3.31 5.22 9.90
C ARG A 160 -4.45 5.40 10.88
N ASP A 161 -5.65 5.06 10.46
CA ASP A 161 -6.86 5.23 11.26
C ASP A 161 -6.90 4.20 12.39
N ALA A 162 -6.76 4.68 13.62
CA ALA A 162 -7.09 3.92 14.82
C ALA A 162 -8.60 3.66 14.89
N ILE A 163 -9.41 4.65 14.49
CA ILE A 163 -10.86 4.56 14.39
C ILE A 163 -11.29 5.03 13.00
N HIS A 164 -11.92 4.14 12.24
CA HIS A 164 -12.51 4.43 10.95
C HIS A 164 -13.98 4.04 10.97
N LEU A 165 -14.89 5.02 10.95
CA LEU A 165 -16.32 4.77 10.83
C LEU A 165 -16.80 5.31 9.49
N ALA A 166 -17.35 4.47 8.61
CA ALA A 166 -17.93 4.93 7.35
C ALA A 166 -19.28 5.64 7.55
N GLY A 167 -19.93 5.43 8.69
CA GLY A 167 -21.16 6.09 9.12
C GLY A 167 -20.95 7.22 10.11
N GLU A 168 -21.94 7.39 10.99
CA GLU A 168 -21.96 8.41 12.04
C GLU A 168 -21.21 7.92 13.30
N GLY A 169 -20.61 8.86 14.03
CA GLY A 169 -20.07 8.62 15.37
C GLY A 169 -20.92 9.31 16.42
N ARG A 170 -22.02 8.69 16.86
CA ARG A 170 -22.94 9.31 17.83
C ARG A 170 -22.82 8.70 19.22
N TYR A 171 -23.25 9.48 20.21
CA TYR A 171 -23.36 9.03 21.60
C TYR A 171 -22.02 8.64 22.21
N PHE A 172 -21.00 9.48 22.02
CA PHE A 172 -19.78 9.38 22.81
C PHE A 172 -20.07 9.93 24.21
N ASP A 173 -20.56 9.07 25.10
CA ASP A 173 -20.81 9.36 26.52
C ASP A 173 -19.64 8.96 27.42
N VAL A 174 -18.51 8.58 26.83
CA VAL A 174 -17.31 8.14 27.54
C VAL A 174 -16.09 8.75 26.86
N ARG A 175 -15.11 9.15 27.68
CA ARG A 175 -13.84 9.69 27.21
C ARG A 175 -13.12 8.72 26.29
N ILE A 176 -12.53 9.23 25.21
CA ILE A 176 -11.64 8.46 24.34
C ILE A 176 -10.26 9.12 24.28
N ASN A 177 -9.22 8.29 24.37
CA ASN A 177 -7.84 8.68 24.07
C ASN A 177 -7.36 7.83 22.90
N VAL A 178 -7.11 8.49 21.77
CA VAL A 178 -6.72 7.84 20.53
C VAL A 178 -5.29 8.24 20.19
N ASN A 179 -4.40 7.29 19.95
CA ASN A 179 -3.09 7.51 19.34
C ASN A 179 -3.11 6.97 17.91
N GLY A 180 -3.37 7.83 16.94
CA GLY A 180 -3.64 7.48 15.55
C GLY A 180 -4.74 8.34 14.96
N ASN A 181 -4.98 8.19 13.65
CA ASN A 181 -5.96 9.00 12.95
C ASN A 181 -7.40 8.54 13.28
N VAL A 182 -8.35 9.47 13.13
CA VAL A 182 -9.77 9.23 13.37
C VAL A 182 -10.58 9.76 12.20
N TYR A 183 -11.40 8.90 11.62
CA TYR A 183 -12.31 9.24 10.53
C TYR A 183 -13.75 8.85 10.85
N PHE A 184 -14.67 9.78 10.60
CA PHE A 184 -16.12 9.58 10.64
C PHE A 184 -16.72 9.93 9.28
N GLY A 185 -17.43 9.02 8.63
CA GLY A 185 -17.96 9.22 7.28
C GLY A 185 -19.19 10.14 7.21
N ALA A 186 -19.77 10.48 8.35
CA ALA A 186 -20.86 11.44 8.51
C ALA A 186 -20.60 12.37 9.70
N ASP A 187 -21.64 12.72 10.47
CA ASP A 187 -21.52 13.53 11.68
C ASP A 187 -20.92 12.77 12.86
N VAL A 188 -20.35 13.54 13.79
CA VAL A 188 -19.88 13.06 15.09
C VAL A 188 -20.57 13.82 16.22
N HIS A 189 -20.86 13.16 17.34
CA HIS A 189 -21.42 13.80 18.53
C HIS A 189 -20.70 13.37 19.81
N PHE A 190 -19.88 14.28 20.36
CA PHE A 190 -19.27 14.15 21.68
C PHE A 190 -20.18 14.74 22.77
N ASN A 191 -20.76 13.87 23.61
CA ASN A 191 -21.66 14.23 24.70
C ASN A 191 -20.90 14.58 25.99
N SER A 192 -21.63 14.98 27.03
CA SER A 192 -21.11 15.38 28.35
C SER A 192 -20.13 14.39 28.98
N GLY A 193 -20.33 13.09 28.76
CA GLY A 193 -19.47 12.05 29.35
C GLY A 193 -18.14 11.84 28.64
N ALA A 194 -17.95 12.39 27.43
CA ALA A 194 -16.68 12.34 26.70
C ALA A 194 -15.71 13.51 27.01
N ILE A 195 -15.92 14.20 28.13
CA ILE A 195 -15.10 15.31 28.59
C ILE A 195 -13.61 14.94 28.64
N GLY A 196 -12.78 15.79 28.04
CA GLY A 196 -11.33 15.62 28.04
C GLY A 196 -10.81 14.57 27.06
N SER A 197 -11.62 14.14 26.08
CA SER A 197 -11.16 13.23 25.02
C SER A 197 -9.98 13.83 24.25
N VAL A 198 -9.02 12.99 23.90
CA VAL A 198 -7.79 13.38 23.20
C VAL A 198 -7.57 12.52 21.97
N ILE A 199 -7.29 13.15 20.84
CA ILE A 199 -6.93 12.48 19.59
C ILE A 199 -5.51 12.92 19.22
N ASN A 200 -4.54 12.02 19.41
CA ASN A 200 -3.15 12.15 19.01
C ASN A 200 -2.95 11.65 17.58
N GLY A 201 -3.54 12.37 16.63
CA GLY A 201 -3.51 12.08 15.20
C GLY A 201 -4.44 13.02 14.44
N ASP A 202 -4.56 12.77 13.13
CA ASP A 202 -5.45 13.54 12.29
C ASP A 202 -6.93 13.18 12.54
N PHE A 203 -7.80 14.16 12.41
CA PHE A 203 -9.25 14.01 12.58
C PHE A 203 -9.98 14.44 11.32
N LYS A 204 -10.93 13.63 10.84
CA LYS A 204 -11.72 13.96 9.65
C LYS A 204 -13.17 13.52 9.78
N THR A 205 -14.08 14.37 9.29
CA THR A 205 -15.49 13.99 9.03
C THR A 205 -15.75 13.89 7.53
N GLY A 206 -16.78 13.14 7.13
CA GLY A 206 -17.21 12.99 5.75
C GLY A 206 -18.06 14.16 5.26
N ALA A 207 -18.33 14.21 3.96
CA ALA A 207 -19.01 15.32 3.31
C ALA A 207 -20.55 15.17 3.35
N THR A 208 -21.16 15.30 4.53
CA THR A 208 -22.63 15.21 4.71
C THR A 208 -23.20 16.51 5.27
N ASP A 209 -24.52 16.73 5.18
CA ASP A 209 -25.19 17.92 5.75
C ASP A 209 -25.60 17.73 7.21
N LYS A 210 -25.30 16.58 7.81
CA LYS A 210 -25.57 16.31 9.21
C LYS A 210 -24.53 17.03 10.05
N GLU A 211 -24.98 17.72 11.09
CA GLU A 211 -24.14 18.57 11.92
C GLU A 211 -23.34 17.73 12.93
N SER A 212 -22.03 17.89 12.94
CA SER A 212 -21.15 17.39 13.99
C SER A 212 -21.23 18.29 15.22
N VAL A 213 -21.43 17.70 16.40
CA VAL A 213 -21.67 18.42 17.66
C VAL A 213 -20.64 18.04 18.71
N PHE A 214 -20.09 19.05 19.38
CA PHE A 214 -19.18 18.87 20.51
C PHE A 214 -19.75 19.59 21.72
N ASP A 215 -20.29 18.85 22.68
CA ASP A 215 -20.85 19.40 23.94
C ASP A 215 -19.79 19.54 25.04
N VAL A 216 -18.58 19.05 24.78
CA VAL A 216 -17.48 18.93 25.75
C VAL A 216 -16.14 19.32 25.14
N PRO A 217 -15.15 19.68 25.97
CA PRO A 217 -13.80 19.93 25.47
C PRO A 217 -13.18 18.65 24.93
N VAL A 218 -12.73 18.73 23.68
CA VAL A 218 -11.96 17.70 22.96
C VAL A 218 -10.66 18.32 22.45
N THR A 219 -9.57 17.58 22.58
CA THR A 219 -8.26 17.99 22.07
C THR A 219 -7.87 17.15 20.86
N ILE A 220 -7.49 17.79 19.76
CA ILE A 220 -6.99 17.16 18.54
C ILE A 220 -5.55 17.61 18.34
N ASN A 221 -4.59 16.69 18.45
CA ASN A 221 -3.14 16.91 18.34
C ASN A 221 -2.61 16.62 16.93
N GLY A 222 -3.46 16.78 15.91
CA GLY A 222 -3.13 16.65 14.49
C GLY A 222 -3.96 17.61 13.65
N ASN A 223 -3.95 17.43 12.33
CA ASN A 223 -4.78 18.21 11.43
C ASN A 223 -6.25 17.81 11.60
N ALA A 224 -7.18 18.74 11.40
CA ALA A 224 -8.62 18.49 11.54
C ALA A 224 -9.39 18.97 10.31
N PHE A 225 -10.14 18.09 9.66
CA PHE A 225 -10.97 18.44 8.51
C PHE A 225 -12.45 18.15 8.75
N PHE A 226 -13.23 19.21 8.96
CA PHE A 226 -14.67 19.16 9.10
C PHE A 226 -15.35 19.39 7.75
N GLN A 227 -15.79 18.31 7.12
CA GLN A 227 -16.60 18.36 5.90
C GLN A 227 -18.12 18.37 6.18
N THR A 228 -18.51 18.16 7.44
CA THR A 228 -19.85 18.36 7.97
C THR A 228 -20.01 19.77 8.54
N PRO A 229 -21.23 20.31 8.68
CA PRO A 229 -21.45 21.47 9.52
C PRO A 229 -20.96 21.19 10.96
N LEU A 230 -20.34 22.16 11.60
CA LEU A 230 -19.80 22.02 12.96
C LEU A 230 -20.59 22.89 13.94
N ARG A 231 -20.96 22.32 15.09
CA ARG A 231 -21.48 23.07 16.24
C ARG A 231 -20.70 22.73 17.50
N VAL A 232 -20.05 23.75 18.07
CA VAL A 232 -19.40 23.67 19.38
C VAL A 232 -20.37 24.23 20.41
N LYS A 233 -20.79 23.40 21.38
CA LYS A 233 -21.70 23.76 22.46
C LYS A 233 -21.00 23.70 23.82
N GLY A 234 -21.69 24.18 24.85
CA GLY A 234 -21.24 24.09 26.24
C GLY A 234 -20.30 25.21 26.63
N THR A 235 -19.63 25.03 27.78
CA THR A 235 -18.80 26.05 28.42
C THR A 235 -17.35 26.02 27.94
N PHE A 236 -16.90 24.90 27.37
CA PHE A 236 -15.51 24.69 26.97
C PHE A 236 -15.44 24.32 25.49
N GLY A 237 -14.56 24.98 24.74
CA GLY A 237 -14.41 24.74 23.29
C GLY A 237 -13.49 23.57 22.95
N ILE A 238 -13.34 23.32 21.65
CA ILE A 238 -12.40 22.34 21.09
C ILE A 238 -11.02 23.00 20.98
N SER A 239 -9.95 22.23 21.19
CA SER A 239 -8.57 22.67 20.92
C SER A 239 -7.96 21.84 19.80
N ILE A 240 -7.44 22.48 18.76
CA ILE A 240 -6.83 21.82 17.59
C ILE A 240 -5.39 22.32 17.44
N TYR A 241 -4.42 21.41 17.55
CA TYR A 241 -3.00 21.74 17.51
C TYR A 241 -2.35 21.62 16.13
N GLY A 242 -3.01 21.01 15.16
CA GLY A 242 -2.62 21.04 13.74
C GLY A 242 -3.38 22.09 12.93
N ASN A 243 -3.25 22.01 11.60
CA ASN A 243 -4.03 22.82 10.68
C ASN A 243 -5.49 22.35 10.68
N SER A 244 -6.42 23.28 10.50
CA SER A 244 -7.85 23.02 10.57
C SER A 244 -8.59 23.50 9.33
N GLY A 245 -9.59 22.74 8.91
CA GLY A 245 -10.39 23.00 7.72
C GLY A 245 -11.88 22.84 8.02
N PHE A 246 -12.67 23.81 7.58
CA PHE A 246 -14.11 23.84 7.78
C PHE A 246 -14.80 24.08 6.44
N GLU A 247 -15.30 23.01 5.85
CA GLU A 247 -15.89 23.02 4.52
C GLU A 247 -17.30 23.64 4.51
N LYS A 248 -18.02 23.50 5.62
CA LYS A 248 -19.42 23.88 5.80
C LYS A 248 -19.60 24.79 7.00
N LYS A 249 -20.84 25.28 7.17
CA LYS A 249 -21.26 26.15 8.27
C LYS A 249 -20.65 25.75 9.62
N VAL A 250 -20.10 26.72 10.33
CA VAL A 250 -19.60 26.57 11.71
C VAL A 250 -20.44 27.43 12.67
N THR A 251 -20.84 26.84 13.80
CA THR A 251 -21.56 27.50 14.89
C THR A 251 -20.74 27.35 16.18
N ILE A 252 -20.39 28.46 16.83
CA ILE A 252 -19.40 28.49 17.91
C ILE A 252 -20.02 29.09 19.16
N GLY A 253 -20.41 28.23 20.11
CA GLY A 253 -20.82 28.60 21.47
C GLY A 253 -19.65 29.17 22.27
N PRO A 254 -18.75 28.31 22.78
CA PRO A 254 -17.48 28.71 23.38
C PRO A 254 -16.38 28.85 22.33
N ASP A 255 -15.34 29.64 22.62
CA ASP A 255 -14.22 29.85 21.69
C ASP A 255 -13.57 28.54 21.21
N LEU A 256 -13.42 28.41 19.90
CA LEU A 256 -12.70 27.32 19.24
C LEU A 256 -11.22 27.69 19.15
N LYS A 257 -10.36 26.98 19.88
CA LYS A 257 -8.92 27.28 19.96
C LYS A 257 -8.14 26.54 18.88
N LEU A 258 -7.50 27.30 18.01
CA LEU A 258 -6.73 26.79 16.88
C LEU A 258 -5.27 27.21 17.04
N TYR A 259 -4.36 26.23 17.05
CA TYR A 259 -2.92 26.46 17.18
C TYR A 259 -2.14 26.21 15.87
N GLY A 260 -2.85 25.88 14.78
CA GLY A 260 -2.33 25.85 13.42
C GLY A 260 -3.12 26.79 12.48
N ALA A 261 -2.85 26.71 11.17
CA ALA A 261 -3.60 27.48 10.18
C ALA A 261 -5.05 27.01 10.10
N ALA A 262 -5.98 27.92 9.81
CA ALA A 262 -7.39 27.62 9.64
C ALA A 262 -7.88 28.02 8.25
N PHE A 263 -8.67 27.14 7.62
CA PHE A 263 -9.28 27.37 6.31
C PHE A 263 -10.78 27.17 6.40
N VAL A 264 -11.58 28.15 5.96
CA VAL A 264 -13.04 28.12 6.09
C VAL A 264 -13.70 28.46 4.76
N ASN A 265 -14.58 27.59 4.26
CA ASN A 265 -15.26 27.76 2.97
C ASN A 265 -16.70 28.29 3.06
N ASP A 266 -17.31 28.32 4.25
CA ASP A 266 -18.73 28.63 4.44
C ASP A 266 -18.94 29.63 5.60
N LYS A 267 -20.20 29.95 5.90
CA LYS A 267 -20.60 30.93 6.91
C LYS A 267 -20.27 30.50 8.33
N ILE A 268 -19.87 31.48 9.15
CA ILE A 268 -19.75 31.35 10.60
C ILE A 268 -21.04 31.94 11.19
N SER A 269 -21.87 31.10 11.80
CA SER A 269 -23.24 31.49 12.17
C SER A 269 -23.33 32.30 13.46
N GLU A 270 -24.29 33.22 13.47
CA GLU A 270 -24.84 33.89 14.65
C GLU A 270 -26.03 33.07 15.20
N PRO A 271 -26.41 33.19 16.49
CA PRO A 271 -26.11 34.26 17.45
C PRO A 271 -25.03 33.95 18.50
N ASP A 272 -24.38 32.78 18.45
CA ASP A 272 -23.52 32.35 19.55
C ASP A 272 -22.27 33.26 19.74
N PRO A 273 -21.86 33.53 21.00
CA PRO A 273 -20.84 34.55 21.31
C PRO A 273 -19.41 34.13 20.96
N GLY A 274 -19.15 32.83 20.78
CA GLY A 274 -17.82 32.29 20.60
C GLY A 274 -17.18 32.70 19.27
N LYS A 275 -15.84 32.65 19.26
CA LYS A 275 -15.00 33.02 18.14
C LYS A 275 -13.99 31.91 17.81
N PHE A 276 -13.41 31.99 16.62
CA PHE A 276 -12.15 31.34 16.32
C PHE A 276 -11.03 32.09 17.06
N ASP A 277 -10.41 31.43 18.04
CA ASP A 277 -9.20 31.90 18.69
C ASP A 277 -7.98 31.32 17.99
N MET A 278 -7.32 32.14 17.18
CA MET A 278 -6.28 31.68 16.28
C MET A 278 -4.90 31.57 16.93
N ASN A 279 -4.72 32.02 18.18
CA ASN A 279 -3.43 31.97 18.88
C ASN A 279 -2.23 32.47 18.05
N ASN A 280 -2.44 33.55 17.31
CA ASN A 280 -1.54 34.21 16.35
C ASN A 280 -1.24 33.42 15.06
N ASN A 281 -2.06 32.45 14.70
CA ASN A 281 -1.92 31.68 13.45
C ASN A 281 -2.73 32.27 12.28
N LEU A 282 -2.46 31.75 11.07
CA LEU A 282 -3.11 32.13 9.82
C LEU A 282 -4.59 31.71 9.81
N PHE A 283 -5.49 32.63 9.45
CA PHE A 283 -6.90 32.34 9.20
C PHE A 283 -7.30 32.75 7.78
N MET A 284 -7.71 31.80 6.95
CA MET A 284 -8.15 32.04 5.58
C MET A 284 -9.63 31.67 5.41
N HIS A 285 -10.38 32.55 4.76
CA HIS A 285 -11.82 32.36 4.49
C HIS A 285 -12.13 32.74 3.04
N SER A 286 -13.04 32.01 2.39
CA SER A 286 -13.41 32.21 0.98
C SER A 286 -14.61 33.14 0.74
N GLY A 287 -14.99 33.97 1.72
CA GLY A 287 -16.18 34.81 1.70
C GLY A 287 -15.93 36.26 2.11
N ILE A 288 -17.01 36.98 2.45
CA ILE A 288 -16.99 38.44 2.62
C ILE A 288 -16.31 38.84 3.95
N GLN A 289 -15.25 39.64 3.85
CA GLN A 289 -14.43 40.13 4.97
C GLN A 289 -15.23 40.63 6.19
N SER A 290 -16.27 41.42 5.96
CA SER A 290 -17.05 42.08 7.02
C SER A 290 -17.76 41.11 7.97
N GLN A 291 -17.96 39.85 7.56
CA GLN A 291 -18.56 38.82 8.42
C GLN A 291 -17.53 38.10 9.30
N ILE A 292 -16.24 38.19 8.96
CA ILE A 292 -15.15 37.43 9.59
C ILE A 292 -14.56 38.18 10.78
N GLU A 293 -14.36 39.49 10.67
CA GLU A 293 -13.65 40.30 11.68
C GLU A 293 -14.28 40.23 13.07
N LYS A 294 -15.60 39.99 13.16
CA LYS A 294 -16.30 39.84 14.44
C LYS A 294 -16.17 38.44 15.06
N LYS A 295 -15.82 37.42 14.26
CA LYS A 295 -15.82 35.99 14.61
C LYS A 295 -14.44 35.37 14.72
N VAL A 296 -13.38 36.16 14.53
CA VAL A 296 -12.00 35.74 14.66
C VAL A 296 -11.29 36.67 15.65
N LYS A 297 -10.44 36.12 16.50
CA LYS A 297 -9.54 36.89 17.37
C LYS A 297 -8.14 36.28 17.35
N SER A 298 -7.16 37.09 17.72
CA SER A 298 -5.75 36.67 17.82
C SER A 298 -5.24 36.03 16.52
N ALA A 299 -5.66 36.50 15.34
CA ALA A 299 -5.18 35.96 14.06
C ALA A 299 -3.99 36.75 13.56
N SER A 300 -3.01 36.07 12.96
CA SER A 300 -2.04 36.76 12.11
C SER A 300 -2.77 37.37 10.90
N PRO A 301 -2.35 38.55 10.41
CA PRO A 301 -2.97 39.19 9.25
C PRO A 301 -2.89 38.22 8.06
N ALA A 302 -4.05 37.81 7.57
CA ALA A 302 -4.17 36.82 6.51
C ALA A 302 -4.68 37.49 5.22
N PRO A 303 -4.19 37.07 4.05
CA PRO A 303 -4.80 37.46 2.78
C PRO A 303 -6.18 36.81 2.66
N ILE A 304 -7.19 37.61 2.36
CA ILE A 304 -8.52 37.11 1.99
C ILE A 304 -8.38 36.46 0.63
N ASN A 305 -8.86 35.22 0.51
CA ASN A 305 -8.91 34.55 -0.78
C ASN A 305 -10.13 35.07 -1.56
N ASN A 306 -9.93 36.10 -2.37
CA ASN A 306 -10.96 36.64 -3.27
C ASN A 306 -11.16 35.75 -4.52
N ASP A 307 -10.34 34.72 -4.71
CA ASP A 307 -10.28 33.91 -5.94
C ASP A 307 -11.19 32.67 -5.91
N GLY A 308 -12.07 32.55 -4.91
CA GLY A 308 -13.07 31.48 -4.79
C GLY A 308 -12.81 30.51 -3.65
N LYS A 309 -13.45 29.33 -3.74
CA LYS A 309 -13.42 28.29 -2.70
C LYS A 309 -11.99 27.79 -2.47
N ILE A 310 -11.58 27.68 -1.20
CA ILE A 310 -10.26 27.16 -0.81
C ILE A 310 -10.26 25.65 -1.00
N ASP A 311 -9.23 25.09 -1.63
CA ASP A 311 -8.97 23.65 -1.62
C ASP A 311 -8.38 23.24 -0.25
N ILE A 312 -9.27 23.08 0.73
CA ILE A 312 -8.90 22.77 2.12
C ILE A 312 -8.18 21.42 2.20
N ALA A 313 -8.61 20.42 1.44
CA ALA A 313 -8.05 19.08 1.49
C ALA A 313 -6.56 19.08 1.12
N SER A 314 -6.19 19.74 0.02
CA SER A 314 -4.80 19.91 -0.38
C SER A 314 -3.98 20.70 0.64
N ARG A 315 -4.58 21.71 1.30
CA ARG A 315 -3.90 22.50 2.36
C ARG A 315 -3.61 21.67 3.61
N LEU A 316 -4.43 20.66 3.89
CA LEU A 316 -4.28 19.78 5.04
C LEU A 316 -3.49 18.50 4.72
N GLY A 317 -3.21 18.22 3.45
CA GLY A 317 -2.63 16.94 3.01
C GLY A 317 -3.61 15.77 3.19
N MET A 318 -4.91 16.03 3.08
CA MET A 318 -5.99 15.05 3.28
C MET A 318 -6.79 14.84 1.99
N ASN A 319 -7.57 13.76 1.93
CA ASN A 319 -8.48 13.52 0.82
C ASN A 319 -9.79 14.30 1.00
N THR A 320 -10.49 14.62 -0.10
CA THR A 320 -11.89 15.09 -0.04
C THR A 320 -12.86 13.91 0.05
N GLY A 321 -14.07 14.16 0.55
CA GLY A 321 -15.14 13.16 0.60
C GLY A 321 -14.85 12.00 1.54
N LYS A 322 -15.30 10.81 1.15
CA LYS A 322 -15.13 9.57 1.93
C LYS A 322 -13.69 9.09 1.84
N GLU A 323 -13.14 8.68 2.97
CA GLU A 323 -11.87 7.96 2.94
C GLU A 323 -12.06 6.52 2.44
N PRO A 324 -11.06 5.96 1.72
CA PRO A 324 -11.06 4.54 1.43
C PRO A 324 -11.02 3.74 2.74
N HIS A 325 -11.39 2.47 2.69
CA HIS A 325 -11.35 1.56 3.84
C HIS A 325 -10.87 0.19 3.42
N LEU A 326 -10.28 -0.55 4.36
CA LEU A 326 -9.88 -1.93 4.15
C LEU A 326 -11.10 -2.80 3.79
N GLU A 327 -10.93 -3.73 2.86
CA GLU A 327 -11.97 -4.64 2.38
C GLU A 327 -11.85 -6.01 3.05
N ALA A 328 -12.98 -6.62 3.41
CA ALA A 328 -13.02 -8.00 3.88
C ALA A 328 -12.85 -9.01 2.73
N GLY A 329 -12.11 -10.08 3.01
CA GLY A 329 -11.83 -11.22 2.15
C GLY A 329 -12.01 -12.54 2.88
N ILE A 330 -12.99 -12.63 3.79
CA ILE A 330 -13.21 -13.78 4.66
C ILE A 330 -13.52 -15.08 3.90
N ASP A 331 -14.10 -14.97 2.70
CA ASP A 331 -14.51 -16.11 1.87
C ASP A 331 -13.34 -16.96 1.37
N HIS A 332 -12.10 -16.49 1.54
CA HIS A 332 -10.88 -17.22 1.18
C HIS A 332 -10.45 -18.23 2.24
N ILE A 333 -11.04 -18.20 3.44
CA ILE A 333 -10.74 -19.18 4.49
C ILE A 333 -11.43 -20.50 4.14
N PRO A 334 -10.68 -21.61 3.99
CA PRO A 334 -11.27 -22.93 3.72
C PRO A 334 -12.25 -23.34 4.83
N SER A 335 -13.42 -23.87 4.45
CA SER A 335 -14.47 -24.24 5.41
C SER A 335 -14.01 -25.25 6.47
N ASN A 336 -13.10 -26.17 6.12
CA ASN A 336 -12.52 -27.15 7.05
C ASN A 336 -11.54 -26.55 8.07
N LYS A 337 -11.18 -25.26 7.93
CA LYS A 337 -10.37 -24.51 8.89
C LYS A 337 -11.21 -23.67 9.85
N ILE A 338 -12.52 -23.56 9.59
CA ILE A 338 -13.45 -22.78 10.39
C ILE A 338 -14.13 -23.69 11.42
N MET A 339 -13.89 -23.44 12.71
CA MET A 339 -14.56 -24.14 13.80
C MET A 339 -15.86 -23.43 14.15
N LYS A 340 -16.99 -24.14 14.16
CA LYS A 340 -18.26 -23.58 14.62
C LYS A 340 -18.27 -23.48 16.13
N PHE A 341 -18.72 -22.35 16.67
CA PHE A 341 -18.80 -22.14 18.11
C PHE A 341 -19.67 -23.21 18.77
N SER A 342 -20.82 -23.53 18.18
CA SER A 342 -21.74 -24.59 18.65
C SER A 342 -21.08 -25.97 18.80
N SER A 343 -19.97 -26.23 18.10
CA SER A 343 -19.22 -27.49 18.15
C SER A 343 -18.05 -27.53 19.12
N LEU A 344 -17.70 -26.40 19.74
CA LEU A 344 -16.53 -26.30 20.63
C LEU A 344 -16.78 -26.90 22.03
N GLY A 345 -18.04 -27.17 22.38
CA GLY A 345 -18.42 -27.86 23.62
C GLY A 345 -18.38 -27.00 24.88
N PHE A 346 -18.38 -25.66 24.74
CA PHE A 346 -18.42 -24.73 25.87
C PHE A 346 -19.53 -23.70 25.68
N ASN A 347 -20.22 -23.35 26.78
CA ASN A 347 -21.26 -22.32 26.77
C ASN A 347 -20.70 -20.90 26.98
N ASN A 348 -19.54 -20.80 27.65
CA ASN A 348 -18.85 -19.54 27.93
C ASN A 348 -17.37 -19.64 27.53
N PHE A 349 -16.77 -18.53 27.10
CA PHE A 349 -15.34 -18.43 26.79
C PHE A 349 -14.53 -17.74 27.89
N THR A 350 -13.33 -18.27 28.10
CA THR A 350 -12.24 -17.69 28.90
C THR A 350 -10.95 -17.70 28.07
N ALA A 351 -9.93 -16.93 28.49
CA ALA A 351 -8.63 -16.95 27.81
C ALA A 351 -8.01 -18.36 27.82
N THR A 352 -8.17 -19.11 28.92
CA THR A 352 -7.64 -20.47 29.08
C THR A 352 -8.28 -21.44 28.08
N GLN A 353 -9.61 -21.45 27.97
CA GLN A 353 -10.31 -22.33 27.03
C GLN A 353 -9.92 -22.00 25.58
N LEU A 354 -9.77 -20.71 25.26
CA LEU A 354 -9.33 -20.28 23.95
C LEU A 354 -7.90 -20.73 23.66
N GLN A 355 -6.98 -20.60 24.63
CA GLN A 355 -5.60 -21.07 24.49
C GLN A 355 -5.52 -22.59 24.34
N THR A 356 -6.30 -23.35 25.10
CA THR A 356 -6.40 -24.81 24.95
C THR A 356 -6.85 -25.18 23.55
N LYS A 357 -7.92 -24.54 23.03
CA LYS A 357 -8.41 -24.78 21.68
C LYS A 357 -7.42 -24.38 20.60
N TYR A 358 -6.70 -23.27 20.80
CA TYR A 358 -5.62 -22.86 19.91
C TYR A 358 -4.51 -23.92 19.85
N ASN A 359 -4.05 -24.43 21.00
CA ASN A 359 -3.00 -25.46 21.06
C ASN A 359 -3.46 -26.80 20.47
N GLU A 360 -4.71 -27.21 20.73
CA GLU A 360 -5.33 -28.38 20.11
C GLU A 360 -5.36 -28.23 18.57
N ALA A 361 -5.81 -27.08 18.06
CA ALA A 361 -5.85 -26.82 16.64
C ALA A 361 -4.44 -26.79 16.00
N ALA A 362 -3.45 -26.23 16.70
CA ALA A 362 -2.06 -26.21 16.27
C ALA A 362 -1.51 -27.64 16.12
N SER A 363 -1.67 -28.49 17.15
CA SER A 363 -1.20 -29.89 17.13
C SER A 363 -1.85 -30.75 16.04
N LYS A 364 -3.06 -30.37 15.60
CA LYS A 364 -3.82 -31.06 14.55
C LYS A 364 -3.67 -30.43 13.16
N ASN A 365 -2.81 -29.41 13.02
CA ASN A 365 -2.67 -28.62 11.78
C ASN A 365 -4.02 -28.06 11.28
N GLN A 366 -4.88 -27.62 12.21
CA GLN A 366 -6.20 -27.04 11.94
C GLN A 366 -6.19 -25.51 11.95
N LEU A 367 -5.08 -24.88 12.34
CA LEU A 367 -4.90 -23.45 12.17
C LEU A 367 -4.88 -23.06 10.68
N TRP A 368 -5.27 -21.82 10.40
CA TRP A 368 -5.19 -21.21 9.09
C TRP A 368 -4.29 -19.97 9.18
N ASN A 369 -3.14 -19.99 8.52
CA ASN A 369 -2.11 -18.95 8.61
C ASN A 369 -1.74 -18.60 10.07
N ASP A 370 -1.59 -19.62 10.93
CA ASP A 370 -1.38 -19.52 12.38
C ASP A 370 -2.56 -18.95 13.20
N PHE A 371 -3.70 -18.66 12.58
CA PHE A 371 -4.90 -18.25 13.30
C PHE A 371 -5.82 -19.44 13.59
N LEU A 372 -6.37 -19.47 14.80
CA LEU A 372 -7.57 -20.23 15.11
C LEU A 372 -8.78 -19.46 14.54
N VAL A 373 -9.57 -20.09 13.68
CA VAL A 373 -10.75 -19.43 13.09
C VAL A 373 -12.02 -19.99 13.70
N ILE A 374 -12.79 -19.13 14.37
CA ILE A 374 -14.03 -19.49 15.04
C ILE A 374 -15.18 -18.73 14.39
N ARG A 375 -16.21 -19.46 13.94
CA ARG A 375 -17.47 -18.90 13.49
C ARG A 375 -18.50 -18.99 14.61
N VAL A 376 -18.99 -17.83 15.05
CA VAL A 376 -20.03 -17.70 16.07
C VAL A 376 -21.39 -17.84 15.39
N ASP A 377 -21.82 -19.09 15.23
CA ASP A 377 -23.07 -19.50 14.57
C ASP A 377 -24.28 -19.52 15.52
N THR A 378 -24.03 -19.48 16.82
CA THR A 378 -25.03 -19.33 17.90
C THR A 378 -24.53 -18.31 18.91
N GLU A 379 -25.40 -17.85 19.83
CA GLU A 379 -24.97 -16.92 20.88
C GLU A 379 -23.82 -17.49 21.72
N ALA A 380 -22.73 -16.73 21.83
CA ALA A 380 -21.56 -17.02 22.65
C ALA A 380 -21.47 -16.02 23.79
N ASN A 381 -21.15 -16.48 25.00
CA ASN A 381 -20.96 -15.62 26.15
C ASN A 381 -19.48 -15.58 26.56
N MET A 382 -18.92 -14.39 26.81
CA MET A 382 -17.64 -14.26 27.49
C MET A 382 -17.86 -14.37 28.99
N SER A 383 -17.04 -15.16 29.67
CA SER A 383 -17.12 -15.29 31.11
C SER A 383 -16.26 -14.21 31.79
N PRO A 384 -16.74 -13.60 32.89
CA PRO A 384 -15.87 -12.87 33.78
C PRO A 384 -14.74 -13.80 34.28
N ASN A 385 -13.54 -13.25 34.39
CA ASN A 385 -12.36 -13.84 35.03
C ASN A 385 -11.78 -15.11 34.37
N SER A 386 -10.72 -14.90 33.61
CA SER A 386 -9.49 -15.67 33.82
C SER A 386 -8.36 -14.66 33.98
N SER A 387 -7.59 -14.70 35.07
CA SER A 387 -6.29 -14.00 35.15
C SER A 387 -5.32 -14.41 34.04
N SER A 388 -5.66 -15.51 33.36
CA SER A 388 -4.98 -16.05 32.19
C SER A 388 -5.00 -15.09 31.00
N THR A 389 -3.90 -15.15 30.25
CA THR A 389 -3.66 -14.41 29.03
C THR A 389 -3.82 -15.37 27.85
N PHE A 390 -4.43 -14.91 26.76
CA PHE A 390 -4.41 -15.60 25.48
C PHE A 390 -3.22 -15.09 24.66
N ASP A 391 -2.26 -15.95 24.34
CA ASP A 391 -1.03 -15.61 23.62
C ASP A 391 -1.05 -16.02 22.14
N GLY A 392 -2.09 -16.75 21.72
CA GLY A 392 -2.29 -17.20 20.34
C GLY A 392 -2.89 -16.14 19.41
N LYS A 393 -3.24 -16.57 18.20
CA LYS A 393 -3.91 -15.74 17.19
C LYS A 393 -5.29 -16.29 16.88
N VAL A 394 -6.30 -15.43 16.78
CA VAL A 394 -7.70 -15.85 16.58
C VAL A 394 -8.46 -14.90 15.66
N ILE A 395 -9.32 -15.48 14.82
CA ILE A 395 -10.31 -14.77 14.01
C ILE A 395 -11.70 -15.19 14.49
N TRP A 396 -12.47 -14.23 14.98
CA TRP A 396 -13.88 -14.38 15.29
C TRP A 396 -14.71 -13.91 14.10
N ILE A 397 -15.40 -14.83 13.44
CA ILE A 397 -16.42 -14.53 12.42
C ILE A 397 -17.76 -14.53 13.12
N VAL A 398 -18.34 -13.36 13.32
CA VAL A 398 -19.58 -13.20 14.10
C VAL A 398 -20.78 -13.14 13.16
N ASP A 399 -21.44 -14.30 13.01
CA ASP A 399 -22.70 -14.44 12.25
C ASP A 399 -23.93 -14.26 13.17
N SER A 400 -23.80 -14.61 14.46
CA SER A 400 -24.84 -14.50 15.49
C SER A 400 -24.46 -13.43 16.54
N LYS A 401 -24.42 -13.76 17.84
CA LYS A 401 -24.14 -12.82 18.92
C LYS A 401 -22.94 -13.26 19.77
N ILE A 402 -22.05 -12.33 20.11
CA ILE A 402 -21.13 -12.48 21.25
C ILE A 402 -21.55 -11.52 22.36
N ASN A 403 -21.93 -12.05 23.51
CA ASN A 403 -22.24 -11.28 24.70
C ASN A 403 -21.00 -11.17 25.58
N CYS A 404 -20.40 -9.99 25.64
CA CYS A 404 -19.14 -9.75 26.33
C CYS A 404 -19.33 -9.14 27.72
N ASN A 405 -20.26 -8.18 27.86
CA ASN A 405 -20.51 -7.44 29.11
C ASN A 405 -19.24 -6.86 29.78
N GLY A 406 -18.24 -6.43 28.99
CA GLY A 406 -16.97 -5.94 29.52
C GLY A 406 -16.02 -7.04 30.03
N TYR A 407 -16.28 -8.30 29.68
CA TYR A 407 -15.46 -9.47 30.06
C TYR A 407 -14.62 -10.03 28.92
N TRP A 408 -14.18 -9.20 27.97
CA TRP A 408 -13.25 -9.65 26.95
C TRP A 408 -11.94 -10.13 27.57
N TYR A 409 -11.44 -11.26 27.09
CA TYR A 409 -10.23 -11.89 27.64
C TYR A 409 -8.99 -11.01 27.46
N LYS A 410 -7.98 -11.22 28.33
CA LYS A 410 -6.69 -10.54 28.22
C LYS A 410 -5.87 -11.11 27.07
N CYS A 411 -5.43 -10.24 26.17
CA CYS A 411 -4.49 -10.56 25.10
C CYS A 411 -3.04 -10.54 25.62
N GLY A 412 -2.20 -11.39 25.05
CA GLY A 412 -0.75 -11.36 25.24
C GLY A 412 -0.04 -10.44 24.25
N PRO A 413 1.23 -10.07 24.50
CA PRO A 413 1.98 -9.20 23.60
C PRO A 413 2.14 -9.76 22.17
N THR A 414 2.21 -11.08 22.03
CA THR A 414 2.33 -11.78 20.74
C THR A 414 0.99 -12.21 20.14
N SER A 415 -0.10 -12.01 20.87
CA SER A 415 -1.42 -12.42 20.41
C SER A 415 -1.95 -11.50 19.31
N ASN A 416 -2.88 -11.98 18.50
CA ASN A 416 -3.56 -11.14 17.53
C ASN A 416 -5.01 -11.60 17.36
N THR A 417 -5.96 -10.71 17.66
CA THR A 417 -7.39 -11.00 17.60
C THR A 417 -8.04 -10.19 16.48
N LEU A 418 -8.62 -10.86 15.49
CA LEU A 418 -9.56 -10.23 14.56
C LEU A 418 -10.99 -10.50 15.04
N VAL A 419 -11.76 -9.44 15.30
CA VAL A 419 -13.21 -9.52 15.50
C VAL A 419 -13.89 -9.02 14.23
N TYR A 420 -14.33 -9.95 13.39
CA TYR A 420 -15.02 -9.67 12.14
C TYR A 420 -16.52 -9.88 12.32
N VAL A 421 -17.27 -8.78 12.41
CA VAL A 421 -18.72 -8.78 12.59
C VAL A 421 -19.40 -8.59 11.25
N ARG A 422 -20.11 -9.62 10.81
CA ARG A 422 -20.83 -9.60 9.53
C ARG A 422 -22.15 -8.86 9.64
N SER A 423 -22.75 -8.60 8.50
CA SER A 423 -24.13 -8.14 8.40
C SER A 423 -25.05 -9.09 9.19
N GLY A 424 -25.74 -8.56 10.20
CA GLY A 424 -26.66 -9.30 11.08
C GLY A 424 -26.00 -9.89 12.34
N GLY A 425 -24.67 -9.90 12.41
CA GLY A 425 -23.92 -10.26 13.61
C GLY A 425 -23.91 -9.13 14.64
N CYS A 426 -23.73 -9.49 15.92
CA CYS A 426 -23.72 -8.55 17.03
C CYS A 426 -22.62 -8.90 18.04
N VAL A 427 -21.87 -7.90 18.50
CA VAL A 427 -21.01 -8.02 19.67
C VAL A 427 -21.44 -6.98 20.69
N ASP A 428 -21.86 -7.47 21.86
CA ASP A 428 -22.47 -6.66 22.91
C ASP A 428 -21.50 -6.47 24.08
N GLY A 429 -21.07 -5.21 24.28
CA GLY A 429 -20.18 -4.83 25.38
C GLY A 429 -18.73 -5.30 25.21
N LEU A 430 -18.18 -5.24 23.99
CA LEU A 430 -16.77 -5.52 23.74
C LEU A 430 -15.90 -4.60 24.60
N GLY A 431 -15.08 -5.20 25.46
CA GLY A 431 -14.12 -4.48 26.29
C GLY A 431 -13.75 -5.26 27.53
N SER A 432 -12.74 -4.79 28.26
CA SER A 432 -12.38 -5.23 29.60
C SER A 432 -11.43 -4.22 30.26
N ALA A 433 -10.86 -4.53 31.42
CA ALA A 433 -9.81 -3.74 32.06
C ALA A 433 -8.40 -4.13 31.55
N HIS A 434 -8.33 -5.04 30.57
CA HIS A 434 -7.08 -5.67 30.17
C HIS A 434 -6.54 -5.14 28.85
N PHE A 435 -5.34 -5.61 28.52
CA PHE A 435 -4.72 -5.37 27.22
C PHE A 435 -5.47 -6.14 26.13
N PHE A 436 -5.82 -5.46 25.05
CA PHE A 436 -6.36 -6.00 23.81
C PHE A 436 -5.36 -5.72 22.69
N ARG A 437 -4.96 -6.75 21.94
CA ARG A 437 -4.17 -6.61 20.71
C ARG A 437 -4.94 -7.23 19.55
N GLY A 438 -5.35 -6.41 18.59
CA GLY A 438 -6.22 -6.90 17.54
C GLY A 438 -6.86 -5.84 16.67
N TYR A 439 -7.71 -6.30 15.76
CA TYR A 439 -8.44 -5.48 14.81
C TYR A 439 -9.94 -5.81 14.90
N VAL A 440 -10.77 -4.77 14.97
CA VAL A 440 -12.22 -4.90 14.91
C VAL A 440 -12.67 -4.44 13.54
N TYR A 441 -13.39 -5.30 12.82
CA TYR A 441 -13.95 -5.01 11.52
C TYR A 441 -15.45 -5.29 11.51
N VAL A 442 -16.26 -4.30 11.17
CA VAL A 442 -17.73 -4.42 11.11
C VAL A 442 -18.22 -4.06 9.73
N GLU A 443 -18.97 -4.95 9.10
CA GLU A 443 -19.56 -4.75 7.77
C GLU A 443 -21.09 -4.77 7.78
N GLY A 444 -21.70 -4.21 6.73
CA GLY A 444 -23.15 -4.20 6.55
C GLY A 444 -23.89 -3.61 7.75
N ASN A 445 -24.96 -4.27 8.20
CA ASN A 445 -25.70 -3.90 9.40
C ASN A 445 -25.20 -4.61 10.67
N GLY A 446 -23.94 -5.04 10.72
CA GLY A 446 -23.34 -5.60 11.93
C GLY A 446 -23.35 -4.58 13.08
N GLU A 447 -23.54 -5.07 14.30
CA GLU A 447 -23.62 -4.24 15.51
C GLU A 447 -22.43 -4.49 16.45
N MET A 448 -21.86 -3.41 16.97
CA MET A 448 -20.75 -3.47 17.91
C MET A 448 -20.92 -2.41 18.99
N LYS A 449 -21.15 -2.86 20.23
CA LYS A 449 -21.24 -2.01 21.42
C LYS A 449 -19.99 -2.22 22.27
N TYR A 450 -19.45 -1.14 22.81
CA TYR A 450 -18.22 -1.20 23.61
C TYR A 450 -18.50 -0.97 25.10
N ASN A 451 -17.78 -1.69 25.96
CA ASN A 451 -17.85 -1.55 27.41
C ASN A 451 -16.46 -1.79 28.03
N TRP A 452 -15.59 -0.79 27.94
CA TRP A 452 -14.23 -0.85 28.49
C TRP A 452 -14.22 -0.56 29.99
N SER A 453 -13.24 -1.08 30.70
CA SER A 453 -13.02 -0.79 32.13
C SER A 453 -11.72 -0.01 32.35
N THR A 454 -11.58 0.65 33.51
CA THR A 454 -10.39 1.45 33.83
C THR A 454 -9.11 0.61 33.67
N GLY A 455 -8.07 1.21 33.07
CA GLY A 455 -6.78 0.55 32.84
C GLY A 455 -6.69 -0.28 31.56
N ASN A 456 -7.73 -0.29 30.72
CA ASN A 456 -7.67 -0.93 29.41
C ASN A 456 -6.57 -0.32 28.52
N THR A 457 -6.09 -1.13 27.58
CA THR A 457 -5.21 -0.68 26.52
C THR A 457 -5.54 -1.46 25.26
N PHE A 458 -6.02 -0.78 24.23
CA PHE A 458 -6.27 -1.34 22.92
C PHE A 458 -5.09 -1.02 22.01
N ARG A 459 -4.45 -2.04 21.41
CA ARG A 459 -3.49 -1.90 20.31
C ARG A 459 -4.01 -2.50 19.02
N GLY A 460 -4.11 -1.67 17.98
CA GLY A 460 -4.61 -2.02 16.66
C GLY A 460 -5.62 -0.99 16.16
N ALA A 461 -6.69 -1.40 15.48
CA ALA A 461 -7.68 -0.47 14.95
C ALA A 461 -9.13 -0.99 15.04
N ILE A 462 -10.07 -0.06 14.91
CA ILE A 462 -11.50 -0.31 14.83
C ILE A 462 -12.03 0.28 13.53
N HIS A 463 -12.42 -0.56 12.58
CA HIS A 463 -13.01 -0.15 11.31
C HIS A 463 -14.45 -0.65 11.21
N GLN A 464 -15.41 0.26 11.21
CA GLN A 464 -16.79 -0.03 10.88
C GLN A 464 -17.09 0.56 9.51
N VAL A 465 -17.13 -0.28 8.49
CA VAL A 465 -17.02 0.16 7.09
C VAL A 465 -18.38 0.37 6.40
N SER A 466 -19.48 0.18 7.13
CA SER A 466 -20.82 0.51 6.64
C SER A 466 -21.28 1.85 7.20
N ASP A 467 -22.11 2.55 6.44
CA ASP A 467 -22.84 3.72 6.94
C ASP A 467 -23.99 3.36 7.89
N LYS A 468 -24.35 2.07 7.97
CA LYS A 468 -25.39 1.54 8.85
C LYS A 468 -24.86 0.99 10.18
N SER A 469 -23.56 0.75 10.28
CA SER A 469 -22.96 0.28 11.54
C SER A 469 -23.03 1.37 12.58
N GLN A 470 -23.41 1.01 13.79
CA GLN A 470 -23.48 1.95 14.92
C GLN A 470 -22.26 1.73 15.82
N PHE A 471 -21.40 2.75 15.91
CA PHE A 471 -20.40 2.82 16.96
C PHE A 471 -21.02 3.52 18.15
N GLN A 472 -21.15 2.82 19.28
CA GLN A 472 -21.74 3.36 20.50
C GLN A 472 -20.83 3.11 21.70
N MET A 473 -20.61 4.17 22.48
CA MET A 473 -19.85 4.16 23.72
C MET A 473 -20.68 4.80 24.83
N ASN A 474 -21.81 4.18 25.14
CA ASN A 474 -22.81 4.69 26.08
C ASN A 474 -22.58 4.19 27.52
N SER A 475 -21.59 3.32 27.72
CA SER A 475 -21.32 2.65 29.00
C SER A 475 -19.83 2.32 29.15
N GLY A 476 -19.40 2.12 30.39
CA GLY A 476 -18.03 1.72 30.72
C GLY A 476 -17.16 2.88 31.18
N LYS A 477 -15.85 2.75 30.94
CA LYS A 477 -14.79 3.69 31.28
C LYS A 477 -14.02 4.06 30.02
N GLU A 478 -13.15 5.07 30.15
CA GLU A 478 -12.35 5.63 29.07
C GLU A 478 -11.76 4.58 28.12
N LEU A 479 -11.91 4.73 26.80
CA LEU A 479 -11.23 3.90 25.81
C LEU A 479 -9.84 4.47 25.51
N ASN A 480 -8.81 3.67 25.71
CA ASN A 480 -7.44 4.01 25.32
C ASN A 480 -7.01 3.15 24.14
N ILE A 481 -6.97 3.72 22.93
CA ILE A 481 -6.60 3.02 21.70
C ILE A 481 -5.33 3.60 21.08
N THR A 482 -4.43 2.72 20.67
CA THR A 482 -3.22 3.07 19.93
C THR A 482 -3.19 2.27 18.63
N TYR A 483 -3.14 2.99 17.51
CA TYR A 483 -2.92 2.39 16.19
C TYR A 483 -1.62 1.58 16.20
N ASP A 484 -1.71 0.32 15.80
CA ASP A 484 -0.57 -0.58 15.71
C ASP A 484 -0.52 -1.18 14.30
N GLU A 485 0.38 -0.64 13.49
CA GLU A 485 0.56 -1.05 12.09
C GLU A 485 0.96 -2.54 11.99
N SER A 486 1.69 -3.07 12.96
CA SER A 486 2.11 -4.48 12.97
C SER A 486 0.92 -5.42 13.10
N VAL A 487 -0.08 -5.05 13.92
CA VAL A 487 -1.31 -5.82 14.13
C VAL A 487 -2.08 -5.95 12.83
N LEU A 488 -2.27 -4.83 12.11
CA LEU A 488 -2.99 -4.81 10.84
C LEU A 488 -2.21 -5.56 9.76
N ASN A 489 -0.89 -5.36 9.66
CA ASN A 489 -0.07 -6.03 8.65
C ASN A 489 -0.07 -7.56 8.82
N GLU A 490 -0.07 -8.06 10.06
CA GLU A 490 -0.24 -9.50 10.31
C GLU A 490 -1.56 -10.04 9.77
N ILE A 491 -2.67 -9.31 9.96
CA ILE A 491 -4.00 -9.71 9.48
C ILE A 491 -4.09 -9.58 7.95
N ILE A 492 -3.57 -8.50 7.38
CA ILE A 492 -3.54 -8.26 5.93
C ILE A 492 -2.72 -9.35 5.22
N ALA A 493 -1.60 -9.79 5.82
CA ALA A 493 -0.78 -10.86 5.29
C ALA A 493 -1.54 -12.20 5.16
N THR A 494 -2.59 -12.41 5.96
CA THR A 494 -3.44 -13.60 5.81
C THR A 494 -4.38 -13.53 4.60
N GLY A 495 -4.67 -12.32 4.10
CA GLY A 495 -5.62 -12.07 3.02
C GLY A 495 -7.09 -11.98 3.46
N VAL A 496 -7.40 -12.05 4.76
CA VAL A 496 -8.76 -11.82 5.30
C VAL A 496 -9.17 -10.36 5.24
N ILE A 497 -8.21 -9.45 5.38
CA ILE A 497 -8.41 -8.02 5.22
C ILE A 497 -7.46 -7.58 4.10
N ARG A 498 -7.95 -6.73 3.20
CA ARG A 498 -7.22 -6.33 2.01
C ARG A 498 -7.29 -4.84 1.85
N TYR A 499 -6.27 -4.32 1.21
CA TYR A 499 -6.30 -2.97 0.70
C TYR A 499 -7.42 -2.82 -0.34
N PRO A 500 -8.19 -1.71 -0.32
CA PRO A 500 -9.22 -1.47 -1.31
C PRO A 500 -8.68 -1.53 -2.73
N LYS A 501 -9.52 -2.07 -3.63
CA LYS A 501 -9.14 -2.25 -5.04
C LYS A 501 -8.83 -0.89 -5.68
N GLY A 502 -7.77 -0.85 -6.48
CA GLY A 502 -7.37 0.36 -7.20
C GLY A 502 -6.38 1.25 -6.46
N MET A 503 -5.97 0.92 -5.23
CA MET A 503 -4.80 1.55 -4.63
C MET A 503 -3.53 1.03 -5.32
N SER A 504 -2.88 1.90 -6.08
CA SER A 504 -1.57 1.63 -6.67
C SER A 504 -0.53 1.53 -5.55
N GLY A 505 -0.27 0.31 -5.08
CA GLY A 505 0.83 0.08 -4.17
C GLY A 505 2.17 0.34 -4.85
N GLY A 506 3.10 0.96 -4.12
CA GLY A 506 4.48 1.00 -4.53
C GLY A 506 5.05 -0.42 -4.54
N LEU A 507 5.87 -0.74 -5.55
CA LEU A 507 6.61 -2.00 -5.54
C LEU A 507 7.51 -2.03 -4.29
N VAL A 508 7.55 -3.13 -3.56
CA VAL A 508 8.50 -3.34 -2.47
C VAL A 508 9.18 -4.68 -2.62
N LEU A 509 10.36 -4.81 -2.02
CA LEU A 509 10.96 -6.11 -1.81
C LEU A 509 10.28 -6.80 -0.63
N GLN A 510 9.83 -8.03 -0.87
CA GLN A 510 9.29 -8.94 0.14
C GLN A 510 10.34 -9.97 0.60
N ASP A 511 11.48 -10.01 -0.10
CA ASP A 511 12.59 -10.93 0.14
C ASP A 511 13.91 -10.17 0.00
N THR A 512 14.99 -10.74 0.53
CA THR A 512 16.37 -10.27 0.37
C THR A 512 16.85 -10.28 -1.09
N LYS A 513 16.16 -10.98 -2.00
CA LYS A 513 16.52 -11.13 -3.42
C LYS A 513 15.27 -11.11 -4.32
N ILE A 514 15.44 -10.64 -5.56
CA ILE A 514 14.46 -10.86 -6.63
C ILE A 514 14.83 -12.16 -7.33
N ARG A 515 13.87 -13.08 -7.44
CA ARG A 515 14.04 -14.38 -8.09
C ARG A 515 13.28 -14.37 -9.43
N PRO A 516 13.97 -14.13 -10.55
CA PRO A 516 13.34 -14.19 -11.86
C PRO A 516 13.11 -15.64 -12.28
N GLU A 517 11.90 -15.94 -12.74
CA GLU A 517 11.50 -17.22 -13.32
C GLU A 517 11.26 -17.01 -14.82
N LEU A 518 12.15 -17.54 -15.66
CA LEU A 518 12.05 -17.44 -17.11
C LEU A 518 10.86 -18.27 -17.62
N LEU A 519 9.90 -17.60 -18.29
CA LEU A 519 8.71 -18.23 -18.86
C LEU A 519 8.88 -18.56 -20.34
N SER A 520 9.55 -17.70 -21.10
CA SER A 520 9.79 -17.90 -22.54
C SER A 520 10.93 -17.01 -23.04
N ILE A 521 11.62 -17.44 -24.11
CA ILE A 521 12.68 -16.69 -24.78
C ILE A 521 12.45 -16.63 -26.29
N TYR A 522 12.70 -15.46 -26.90
CA TYR A 522 12.59 -15.20 -28.34
C TYR A 522 13.91 -14.61 -28.87
N TYR A 523 14.28 -14.90 -30.12
CA TYR A 523 15.53 -14.45 -30.77
C TYR A 523 15.27 -13.61 -32.01
#